data_AF-A0A658NIC2-F1
#
_entry.id   AF-A0A658NIC2-F1
#
_cell.length_a   1.000
_cell.length_b   1.000
_cell.length_c   1.000
_cell.angle_alpha   90.00
_cell.angle_beta   90.00
_cell.angle_gamma   90.00
#
_symmetry.space_group_name_H-M   'P 1'
#
loop_
_entity.id
_entity.type
_entity.pdbx_description
1 polymer ?
#
loop_
_entity_poly.entity_id
_entity_poly.type
_entity_poly.pdbx_seq_one_letter_code
_entity_poly.pdbx_strand_id
1 'polypeptide(L)' 'MRVRVVVDTSLLVAGLRSQLGASSSLLTAVAGRRIKPLVTTAVFLEYEAVLLRPEHRLATNMSEA' A
#
# COMPACT_ATOMS: atom_id res chain seq x y z
N MET A 1 -19.75 6.86 9.78
CA MET A 1 -19.60 6.31 8.40
C MET A 1 -18.11 6.15 8.12
N ARG A 2 -17.61 5.01 7.63
CA ARG A 2 -16.17 4.85 7.27
C ARG A 2 -15.96 5.25 5.82
N VAL A 3 -14.90 5.99 5.53
CA VAL A 3 -14.52 6.36 4.16
C VAL A 3 -14.08 5.11 3.41
N ARG A 4 -14.64 4.88 2.22
CA ARG A 4 -14.31 3.73 1.36
C ARG A 4 -13.54 4.25 0.15
N VAL A 5 -12.37 3.68 -0.13
CA VAL A 5 -11.50 4.14 -1.22
C VAL A 5 -10.93 2.98 -2.00
N VAL A 6 -10.75 3.16 -3.30
CA VAL A 6 -9.82 2.35 -4.09
C VAL A 6 -8.43 2.95 -3.88
N VAL A 7 -7.44 2.10 -3.61
CA VAL A 7 -6.06 2.51 -3.39
C VAL A 7 -5.32 2.31 -4.70
N ASP A 8 -4.52 3.29 -5.13
CA ASP A 8 -3.63 3.07 -6.27
C ASP A 8 -2.30 2.47 -5.80
N THR A 9 -1.63 1.75 -6.70
CA THR A 9 -0.33 1.14 -6.42
C THR A 9 0.73 2.17 -6.03
N SER A 10 0.70 3.38 -6.61
CA SER A 10 1.63 4.46 -6.26
C SER A 10 1.54 4.86 -4.79
N LEU A 11 0.33 4.83 -4.21
CA LEU A 11 0.11 5.13 -2.80
C LEU A 11 0.76 4.06 -1.92
N LEU A 12 0.59 2.77 -2.26
CA LEU A 12 1.24 1.67 -1.54
C LEU A 12 2.75 1.80 -1.60
N VAL A 13 3.32 1.99 -2.79
CA VAL A 13 4.76 2.17 -2.99
C VAL A 13 5.30 3.34 -2.17
N ALA A 14 4.69 4.52 -2.27
CA ALA A 14 5.14 5.70 -1.57
C ALA A 14 4.99 5.56 -0.04
N GLY A 15 3.87 4.96 0.41
CA GLY A 15 3.59 4.78 1.83
C GLY A 15 4.45 3.72 2.52
N LEU A 16 4.84 2.67 1.80
CA LEU A 16 5.74 1.64 2.32
C LEU A 16 7.21 2.09 2.32
N ARG A 17 7.62 2.96 1.38
CA ARG A 17 9.00 3.46 1.27
C ARG A 17 9.34 4.58 2.26
N SER A 18 8.35 5.30 2.78
CA SER A 18 8.60 6.44 3.67
C SER A 18 7.50 6.62 4.69
N GLN A 19 7.88 6.69 5.96
CA GLN A 19 6.95 6.89 7.07
C GLN A 19 6.46 8.34 7.23
N LEU A 20 7.16 9.32 6.65
CA LEU A 20 6.92 10.76 6.85
C LEU A 20 5.88 11.35 5.89
N GLY A 21 5.47 10.62 4.86
CA GLY A 21 4.60 11.13 3.79
C GLY A 21 3.10 10.96 4.06
N ALA A 22 2.29 11.69 3.30
CA ALA A 22 0.83 11.56 3.30
C ALA A 22 0.36 10.12 3.00
N SER A 23 1.04 9.43 2.08
CA SER A 23 0.74 8.03 1.75
C SER A 23 0.90 7.09 2.96
N SER A 24 1.96 7.25 3.76
CA SER A 24 2.13 6.48 5.01
C SER A 24 1.04 6.78 6.02
N SER A 25 0.63 8.05 6.14
CA SER A 25 -0.48 8.45 7.00
C SER A 25 -1.82 7.81 6.56
N LEU A 26 -2.04 7.68 5.26
CA LEU A 26 -3.20 6.98 4.70
C LEU A 26 -3.14 5.47 4.96
N LEU A 27 -1.97 4.83 4.79
CA LEU A 27 -1.79 3.41 5.13
C LEU A 27 -2.00 3.16 6.64
N THR A 28 -1.52 4.05 7.49
CA THR A 28 -1.76 4.02 8.94
C THR A 28 -3.25 4.16 9.27
N ALA A 29 -3.98 5.00 8.53
CA ALA A 29 -5.43 5.13 8.67
C ALA A 29 -6.19 3.87 8.21
N VAL A 30 -5.70 3.20 7.16
CA VAL A 30 -6.20 1.88 6.72
C VAL A 30 -5.96 0.82 7.80
N ALA A 31 -4.73 0.72 8.32
CA ALA A 31 -4.38 -0.22 9.39
C ALA A 31 -5.22 0.03 10.66
N GLY A 32 -5.43 1.30 11.01
CA GLY A 32 -6.30 1.73 12.10
C GLY A 32 -7.80 1.64 11.81
N ARG A 33 -8.22 1.03 10.69
CA ARG A 33 -9.62 0.83 10.27
C ARG A 33 -10.45 2.12 10.17
N ARG A 34 -9.81 3.28 10.01
CA ARG A 34 -10.46 4.58 9.77
C ARG A 34 -10.88 4.72 8.30
N ILE A 35 -10.10 4.13 7.40
CA ILE A 35 -10.38 4.02 5.96
C ILE A 35 -10.59 2.54 5.63
N LYS A 36 -11.60 2.23 4.82
CA LYS A 36 -11.82 0.89 4.28
C LYS A 36 -11.30 0.82 2.83
N PRO A 37 -10.16 0.16 2.58
CA PRO A 37 -9.71 -0.08 1.22
C PRO A 37 -10.69 -1.02 0.52
N LEU A 38 -10.94 -0.76 -0.75
CA LEU A 38 -11.69 -1.59 -1.66
C LEU A 38 -10.69 -2.27 -2.61
N VAL A 39 -10.67 -3.59 -2.58
CA VAL A 39 -9.74 -4.39 -3.36
C VAL A 39 -10.47 -5.63 -3.89
N THR A 40 -10.18 -5.99 -5.14
CA THR A 40 -10.56 -7.27 -5.73
C THR A 40 -9.30 -8.14 -5.83
N THR A 41 -9.45 -9.43 -6.08
CA THR A 41 -8.30 -10.32 -6.27
C THR A 41 -7.38 -9.83 -7.40
N ALA A 42 -7.94 -9.38 -8.53
CA ALA A 42 -7.15 -8.86 -9.65
C ALA A 42 -6.30 -7.64 -9.26
N VAL A 43 -6.90 -6.67 -8.56
CA VAL A 43 -6.19 -5.48 -8.07
C VAL A 43 -5.09 -5.86 -7.06
N PHE A 44 -5.33 -6.87 -6.21
CA PHE A 44 -4.31 -7.32 -5.27
C PHE A 44 -3.10 -7.96 -5.98
N LEU A 45 -3.33 -8.72 -7.05
CA LEU A 45 -2.25 -9.28 -7.87
C LEU A 45 -1.43 -8.19 -8.58
N GLU A 46 -2.08 -7.10 -9.01
CA GLU A 46 -1.37 -5.93 -9.54
C GLU A 46 -0.45 -5.29 -8.49
N TYR A 47 -0.92 -5.19 -7.24
CA TYR A 47 -0.08 -4.69 -6.15
C TYR A 47 1.12 -5.59 -5.91
N GLU A 48 0.93 -6.91 -5.83
CA GLU A 48 2.04 -7.85 -5.63
C GLU A 48 3.05 -7.76 -6.78
N ALA A 49 2.59 -7.75 -8.03
CA ALA A 49 3.45 -7.64 -9.20
C ALA A 49 4.31 -6.36 -9.22
N VAL A 50 3.85 -5.28 -8.58
CA VAL A 50 4.65 -4.05 -8.40
C VAL A 50 5.51 -4.10 -7.15
N LEU A 51 4.95 -4.43 -5.99
CA LEU A 51 5.66 -4.39 -4.70
C LEU A 51 6.79 -5.42 -4.62
N LEU A 52 6.69 -6.53 -5.35
CA LEU A 52 7.73 -7.56 -5.41
C LEU A 52 8.89 -7.21 -6.35
N ARG A 53 8.83 -6.12 -7.12
CA ARG A 53 9.96 -5.71 -7.97
C ARG A 53 11.19 -5.35 -7.10
N PRO A 54 12.42 -5.68 -7.56
CA PRO A 54 13.63 -5.51 -6.76
C PRO A 54 13.81 -4.10 -6.17
N GLU A 55 13.52 -3.06 -6.95
CA GLU A 55 13.66 -1.66 -6.55
C GLU A 55 12.73 -1.22 -5.41
N HIS A 56 11.57 -1.88 -5.27
CA HIS A 56 10.64 -1.62 -4.19
C HIS A 56 11.01 -2.41 -2.94
N ARG A 57 11.37 -3.70 -3.10
CA ARG A 57 11.84 -4.56 -2.01
C ARG A 57 13.11 -4.02 -1.33
N LEU A 58 14.08 -3.56 -2.12
CA LEU A 58 15.31 -2.94 -1.61
C LEU A 58 15.00 -1.67 -0.82
N ALA A 59 14.07 -0.84 -1.30
CA ALA A 59 13.72 0.41 -0.64
C ALA A 59 12.89 0.25 0.64
N THR A 60 12.18 -0.87 0.79
CA THR A 60 11.35 -1.16 1.98
C THR A 60 12.00 -2.17 2.93
N ASN A 61 13.17 -2.72 2.58
CA ASN A 61 13.81 -3.82 3.29
C ASN A 61 12.89 -5.06 3.47
N MET A 62 12.05 -5.33 2.46
CA MET A 62 11.11 -6.46 2.48
C MET A 62 11.68 -7.65 1.70
N SER A 63 11.68 -8.83 2.33
CA SER A 63 11.91 -10.09 1.65
C SER A 63 10.63 -10.60 0.99
N GLU A 64 10.79 -11.63 0.15
CA GLU A 64 9.66 -12.43 -0.30
C GLU A 64 9.07 -13.18 0.91
N ALA A 65 7.77 -13.49 0.83
CA ALA A 65 7.03 -14.19 1.88
C ALA A 65 7.28 -15.71 1.84
#